data_AF-A0A6M3LN66-F1
#
_entry.id   AF-A0A6M3LN66-F1
#
_cell.length_a   1.000
_cell.length_b   1.000
_cell.length_c   1.000
_cell.angle_alpha   90.00
_cell.angle_beta   90.00
_cell.angle_gamma   90.00
#
_symmetry.space_group_name_H-M   'P 1'
#
loop_
_entity.id
_entity.type
_entity.pdbx_description
1 polymer ?
#
loop_
_entity_poly.entity_id
_entity_poly.type
_entity_poly.pdbx_seq_one_letter_code
_entity_poly.pdbx_strand_id
1 'polypeptide(L)'
;MCQTFSCVVTRNGKVFWEAGVDSHDDLIHKFKVRDDTVDMEEISHAKIEIIPNNRNKYPYLYPDGKWKLQIDEQVTPSWFMQLHKDKAWEAWAEWKDVVYQFNVKEALHPVNPLKSRKGKPSKQDILLLKEWDSVGDSVWASVGASVGDSVWASVGDSVWASVRDSVGDSVGDSVRASVRASVGDSVRAYIGSLFPNIETWKYIKHEQGKYPYQSCVDLWKRGLIPSFDGKAWRLHSGKNASIVFEITRKELMKVK
;
A
#
# COMPACT_ATOMS: atom_id res chain seq x y z
N MET A 1 2.20 -0.68 -24.66
CA MET A 1 2.19 -0.87 -23.19
C MET A 1 0.74 -0.99 -22.79
N CYS A 2 0.36 -2.20 -22.39
CA CYS A 2 -0.96 -2.45 -21.81
C CYS A 2 -0.97 -1.78 -20.42
N GLN A 3 -2.12 -1.29 -19.98
CA GLN A 3 -2.14 -0.38 -18.83
C GLN A 3 -2.56 -1.05 -17.52
N THR A 4 -3.10 -2.28 -17.55
CA THR A 4 -3.67 -2.93 -16.37
C THR A 4 -3.39 -4.43 -16.26
N PHE A 5 -4.21 -5.27 -16.90
CA PHE A 5 -4.05 -6.72 -16.90
C PHE A 5 -3.94 -7.21 -18.34
N SER A 6 -2.83 -7.88 -18.62
CA SER A 6 -2.57 -8.53 -19.89
C SER A 6 -2.50 -10.02 -19.68
N CYS A 7 -3.13 -10.78 -20.57
CA CYS A 7 -2.94 -12.20 -20.65
C CYS A 7 -2.91 -12.69 -22.09
N VAL A 8 -2.30 -13.86 -22.28
CA VAL A 8 -2.27 -14.57 -23.55
C VAL A 8 -3.10 -15.84 -23.39
N VAL A 9 -4.15 -15.97 -24.20
CA VAL A 9 -5.03 -17.15 -24.18
C VAL A 9 -4.74 -17.99 -25.42
N THR A 10 -4.44 -19.27 -25.25
CA THR A 10 -4.17 -20.18 -26.37
C THR A 10 -5.41 -20.92 -26.85
N ARG A 11 -5.34 -21.54 -28.03
CA ARG A 11 -6.44 -22.32 -28.63
C ARG A 11 -6.97 -23.47 -27.77
N ASN A 12 -6.12 -24.08 -26.95
CA ASN A 12 -6.56 -25.12 -26.00
C ASN A 12 -7.08 -24.53 -24.66
N GLY A 13 -7.15 -23.21 -24.58
CA GLY A 13 -7.60 -22.46 -23.42
C GLY A 13 -6.63 -22.51 -22.23
N LYS A 14 -5.31 -22.61 -22.46
CA LYS A 14 -4.34 -22.18 -21.43
C LYS A 14 -4.25 -20.66 -21.44
N VAL A 15 -4.16 -20.07 -20.24
CA VAL A 15 -4.02 -18.62 -20.04
C VAL A 15 -2.68 -18.36 -19.39
N PHE A 16 -1.91 -17.43 -19.96
CA PHE A 16 -0.62 -17.00 -19.44
C PHE A 16 -0.68 -15.54 -19.03
N TRP A 17 -0.30 -15.27 -17.79
CA TRP A 17 -0.24 -13.93 -17.20
C TRP A 17 0.77 -13.93 -16.05
N GLU A 18 1.21 -12.75 -15.63
CA GLU A 18 2.04 -12.60 -14.45
C GLU A 18 1.85 -11.22 -13.82
N ALA A 19 1.79 -11.17 -12.49
CA ALA A 19 1.71 -9.90 -11.77
C ALA A 19 2.97 -9.05 -12.03
N GLY A 20 2.77 -7.81 -12.46
CA GLY A 20 3.85 -6.88 -12.78
C GLY A 20 4.39 -6.99 -14.22
N VAL A 21 3.82 -7.86 -15.07
CA VAL A 21 4.11 -7.90 -16.51
C VAL A 21 2.90 -7.37 -17.27
N ASP A 22 3.05 -6.21 -17.90
CA ASP A 22 2.00 -5.46 -18.60
C ASP A 22 2.23 -5.39 -20.13
N SER A 23 2.94 -6.39 -20.66
CA SER A 23 3.31 -6.51 -22.07
C SER A 23 2.98 -7.90 -22.58
N HIS A 24 2.18 -7.99 -23.65
CA HIS A 24 1.94 -9.28 -24.30
C HIS A 24 3.21 -9.87 -24.88
N ASP A 25 4.12 -9.06 -25.44
CA ASP A 25 5.37 -9.57 -26.00
C ASP A 25 6.27 -10.19 -24.92
N ASP A 26 6.30 -9.60 -23.73
CA ASP A 26 7.04 -10.16 -22.59
C ASP A 26 6.40 -11.47 -22.12
N LEU A 27 5.07 -11.54 -22.06
CA LEU A 27 4.34 -12.79 -21.74
C LEU A 27 4.62 -13.88 -22.79
N ILE A 28 4.52 -13.55 -24.07
CA ILE A 28 4.79 -14.45 -25.19
C ILE A 28 6.22 -14.98 -25.12
N HIS A 29 7.20 -14.10 -24.92
CA HIS A 29 8.60 -14.46 -24.79
C HIS A 29 8.85 -15.35 -23.56
N LYS A 30 8.33 -14.94 -22.40
CA LYS A 30 8.53 -15.65 -21.12
C LYS A 30 7.92 -17.04 -21.12
N PHE A 31 6.67 -17.15 -21.59
CA PHE A 31 5.94 -18.41 -21.63
C PHE A 31 6.19 -19.21 -22.92
N LYS A 32 7.04 -18.69 -23.82
CA LYS A 32 7.43 -19.32 -25.09
C LYS A 32 6.22 -19.71 -25.94
N VAL A 33 5.19 -18.86 -25.93
CA VAL A 33 4.06 -18.97 -26.83
C VAL A 33 4.56 -18.47 -28.19
N ARG A 34 4.44 -19.26 -29.26
CA ARG A 34 4.94 -18.89 -30.59
C ARG A 34 3.80 -18.72 -31.56
N ASP A 35 3.89 -17.66 -32.35
CA ASP A 35 3.03 -17.41 -33.49
C ASP A 35 3.75 -16.49 -34.47
N ASP A 36 3.74 -16.84 -35.74
CA ASP A 36 4.36 -16.09 -36.84
C ASP A 36 3.37 -15.86 -37.99
N THR A 37 2.07 -16.04 -37.75
CA THR A 37 1.02 -15.90 -38.77
C THR A 37 -0.04 -14.85 -38.40
N VAL A 38 -0.72 -14.34 -39.42
CA VAL A 38 -1.89 -13.44 -39.30
C VAL A 38 -3.18 -14.12 -39.79
N ASP A 39 -3.10 -15.40 -40.17
CA ASP A 39 -4.26 -16.19 -40.57
C ASP A 39 -5.10 -16.57 -39.34
N MET A 40 -6.37 -16.12 -39.33
CA MET A 40 -7.32 -16.33 -38.24
C MET A 40 -7.50 -17.78 -37.80
N GLU A 41 -7.25 -18.75 -38.68
CA GLU A 41 -7.39 -20.18 -38.41
C GLU A 41 -6.13 -20.81 -37.82
N GLU A 42 -4.97 -20.20 -38.10
CA GLU A 42 -3.63 -20.68 -37.71
C GLU A 42 -3.05 -19.93 -36.50
N ILE A 43 -3.58 -18.74 -36.16
CA ILE A 43 -3.19 -18.01 -34.95
C ILE A 43 -3.30 -18.94 -33.72
N SER A 44 -2.21 -19.08 -32.98
CA SER A 44 -2.03 -20.02 -31.87
C SER A 44 -2.55 -19.46 -30.55
N HIS A 45 -2.65 -18.14 -30.45
CA HIS A 45 -3.05 -17.43 -29.24
C HIS A 45 -3.75 -16.09 -29.52
N ALA A 46 -4.55 -15.63 -28.56
CA ALA A 46 -5.15 -14.31 -28.56
C ALA A 46 -4.54 -13.48 -27.42
N LYS A 47 -4.08 -12.27 -27.74
CA LYS A 47 -3.70 -11.25 -26.75
C LYS A 47 -4.94 -10.58 -26.19
N ILE A 48 -5.10 -10.65 -24.88
CA ILE A 48 -6.26 -10.10 -24.18
C ILE A 48 -5.80 -9.04 -23.20
N GLU A 49 -6.51 -7.92 -23.17
CA GLU A 49 -6.36 -6.87 -22.18
C GLU A 49 -7.68 -6.73 -21.41
N ILE A 50 -7.64 -6.76 -20.08
CA ILE A 50 -8.81 -6.47 -19.25
C ILE A 50 -8.58 -5.13 -18.56
N ILE A 51 -9.34 -4.13 -18.99
CA ILE A 51 -9.15 -2.74 -18.58
C ILE A 51 -10.34 -2.19 -17.80
N PRO A 52 -10.11 -1.35 -16.77
CA PRO A 52 -11.16 -0.74 -16.00
C PRO A 52 -11.95 0.23 -16.89
N ASN A 53 -13.26 0.15 -16.81
CA ASN A 53 -14.19 1.03 -17.50
C ASN A 53 -14.49 2.26 -16.63
N ASN A 54 -13.48 3.08 -16.37
CA ASN A 54 -13.61 4.32 -15.63
C ASN A 54 -12.70 5.44 -16.21
N ARG A 55 -13.01 6.69 -15.87
CA ARG A 55 -12.28 7.87 -16.36
C ARG A 55 -11.19 8.36 -15.41
N ASN A 56 -10.81 7.56 -14.41
CA ASN A 56 -9.80 7.98 -13.43
C ASN A 56 -8.41 7.99 -14.07
N LYS A 57 -7.54 8.90 -13.60
CA LYS A 57 -6.15 9.01 -14.07
C LYS A 57 -5.35 7.71 -13.86
N TYR A 58 -5.67 6.96 -12.80
CA TYR A 58 -5.11 5.63 -12.50
C TYR A 58 -6.24 4.63 -12.32
N PRO A 59 -6.81 4.12 -13.43
CA PRO A 59 -8.09 3.45 -13.42
C PRO A 59 -8.03 2.09 -12.69
N TYR A 60 -6.86 1.45 -12.65
CA TYR A 60 -6.61 0.20 -11.94
C TYR A 60 -6.66 0.37 -10.41
N LEU A 61 -6.50 1.56 -9.83
CA LEU A 61 -6.62 1.71 -8.37
C LEU A 61 -8.07 1.53 -7.86
N TYR A 62 -9.04 1.33 -8.76
CA TYR A 62 -10.46 1.17 -8.45
C TYR A 62 -10.97 -0.21 -8.86
N PRO A 63 -10.53 -1.28 -8.17
CA PRO A 63 -10.76 -2.66 -8.61
C PRO A 63 -12.22 -3.11 -8.54
N ASP A 64 -13.08 -2.39 -7.84
CA ASP A 64 -14.52 -2.67 -7.72
C ASP A 64 -15.36 -2.00 -8.83
N GLY A 65 -14.72 -1.22 -9.70
CA GLY A 65 -15.36 -0.66 -10.89
C GLY A 65 -15.74 -1.74 -11.91
N LYS A 66 -16.48 -1.33 -12.94
CA LYS A 66 -16.70 -2.20 -14.10
C LYS A 66 -15.39 -2.38 -14.86
N TRP A 67 -15.14 -3.59 -15.36
CA TRP A 67 -14.00 -3.90 -16.23
C TRP A 67 -14.53 -4.36 -17.58
N LYS A 68 -13.73 -4.18 -18.63
CA LYS A 68 -14.05 -4.66 -19.97
C LYS A 68 -12.88 -5.48 -20.51
N LEU A 69 -13.21 -6.58 -21.17
CA LEU A 69 -12.27 -7.39 -21.92
C LEU A 69 -12.14 -6.81 -23.33
N GLN A 70 -10.90 -6.59 -23.75
CA GLN A 70 -10.51 -6.16 -25.09
C GLN A 70 -9.58 -7.23 -25.67
N ILE A 71 -9.82 -7.57 -26.94
CA ILE A 71 -8.91 -8.42 -27.70
C ILE A 71 -7.93 -7.46 -28.38
N ASP A 72 -6.65 -7.59 -28.08
CA ASP A 72 -5.58 -6.73 -28.61
C ASP A 72 -4.91 -7.41 -29.80
N GLU A 73 -5.73 -7.76 -30.79
CA GLU A 73 -5.30 -8.36 -32.05
C GLU A 73 -5.87 -7.59 -33.23
N GLN A 74 -5.11 -7.49 -34.32
CA GLN A 74 -5.65 -6.95 -35.58
C GLN A 74 -6.78 -7.82 -36.12
N VAL A 75 -6.68 -9.14 -35.88
CA VAL A 75 -7.67 -10.10 -36.31
C VAL A 75 -7.97 -11.07 -35.18
N THR A 76 -9.24 -11.19 -34.79
CA THR A 76 -9.64 -12.11 -33.73
C THR A 76 -9.60 -13.55 -34.25
N PRO A 77 -8.91 -14.49 -33.58
CA PRO A 77 -8.85 -15.88 -34.01
C PRO A 77 -10.23 -16.52 -34.04
N SER A 78 -10.53 -17.32 -35.06
CA SER A 78 -11.87 -17.89 -35.27
C SER A 78 -12.30 -18.85 -34.14
N TRP A 79 -11.34 -19.47 -33.48
CA TRP A 79 -11.55 -20.36 -32.34
C TRP A 79 -11.80 -19.62 -31.02
N PHE A 80 -11.58 -18.30 -30.94
CA PHE A 80 -11.71 -17.52 -29.70
C PHE A 80 -13.17 -17.25 -29.34
N MET A 81 -13.77 -18.24 -28.66
CA MET A 81 -15.17 -18.21 -28.22
C MET A 81 -15.35 -17.75 -26.76
N GLN A 82 -16.60 -17.72 -26.29
CA GLN A 82 -16.96 -17.32 -24.92
C GLN A 82 -16.17 -18.06 -23.84
N LEU A 83 -15.94 -19.37 -23.98
CA LEU A 83 -15.13 -20.15 -23.04
C LEU A 83 -13.73 -19.55 -22.80
N HIS A 84 -13.10 -18.99 -23.84
CA HIS A 84 -11.77 -18.38 -23.73
C HIS A 84 -11.83 -17.01 -23.02
N LYS A 85 -12.93 -16.27 -23.21
CA LYS A 85 -13.19 -15.03 -22.46
C LYS A 85 -13.39 -15.32 -20.98
N ASP A 86 -14.13 -16.38 -20.65
CA ASP A 86 -14.39 -16.77 -19.26
C ASP A 86 -13.08 -17.14 -18.56
N LYS A 87 -12.20 -17.89 -19.24
CA LYS A 87 -10.85 -18.19 -18.72
C LYS A 87 -9.97 -16.95 -18.55
N ALA A 88 -10.07 -15.96 -19.43
CA ALA A 88 -9.38 -14.69 -19.24
C ALA A 88 -9.91 -13.92 -18.01
N TRP A 89 -11.21 -13.99 -17.73
CA TRP A 89 -11.81 -13.42 -16.53
C TRP A 89 -11.43 -14.16 -15.25
N GLU A 90 -11.33 -15.49 -15.28
CA GLU A 90 -10.80 -16.30 -14.17
C GLU A 90 -9.36 -15.88 -13.84
N ALA A 91 -8.50 -15.80 -14.86
CA ALA A 91 -7.12 -15.33 -14.69
C ALA A 91 -7.03 -13.90 -14.16
N TRP A 92 -7.93 -13.01 -14.60
CA TRP A 92 -8.01 -11.65 -14.05
C TRP A 92 -8.44 -11.62 -12.59
N ALA A 93 -9.36 -12.50 -12.17
CA ALA A 93 -9.77 -12.61 -10.78
C ALA A 93 -8.60 -13.08 -9.89
N GLU A 94 -7.85 -14.08 -10.33
CA GLU A 94 -6.61 -14.53 -9.65
C GLU A 94 -5.58 -13.40 -9.58
N TRP A 95 -5.36 -12.67 -10.68
CA TRP A 95 -4.47 -11.51 -10.71
C TRP A 95 -4.91 -10.42 -9.72
N LYS A 96 -6.22 -10.16 -9.61
CA LYS A 96 -6.77 -9.19 -8.66
C LYS A 96 -6.42 -9.60 -7.21
N ASP A 97 -6.55 -10.88 -6.88
CA ASP A 97 -6.20 -11.38 -5.55
C ASP A 97 -4.69 -11.31 -5.25
N VAL A 98 -3.84 -11.37 -6.27
CA VAL A 98 -2.39 -11.20 -6.15
C VAL A 98 -1.98 -9.73 -6.01
N VAL A 99 -2.57 -8.83 -6.80
CA VAL A 99 -2.12 -7.43 -6.88
C VAL A 99 -2.72 -6.55 -5.78
N TYR A 100 -3.96 -6.80 -5.36
CA TYR A 100 -4.64 -5.99 -4.34
C TYR A 100 -4.54 -6.58 -2.93
N GLN A 101 -3.36 -7.11 -2.57
CA GLN A 101 -3.07 -7.61 -1.22
C GLN A 101 -2.82 -6.52 -0.17
N PHE A 102 -3.39 -5.33 -0.40
CA PHE A 102 -3.30 -4.17 0.48
C PHE A 102 -4.67 -3.50 0.62
N ASN A 103 -4.85 -2.71 1.67
CA ASN A 103 -6.08 -1.98 1.94
C ASN A 103 -6.23 -0.79 0.98
N VAL A 104 -6.68 -1.06 -0.24
CA VAL A 104 -6.87 -0.08 -1.32
C VAL A 104 -7.78 1.07 -0.88
N LYS A 105 -8.85 0.77 -0.14
CA LYS A 105 -9.81 1.77 0.33
C LYS A 105 -9.15 2.80 1.25
N GLU A 106 -8.35 2.35 2.20
CA GLU A 106 -7.64 3.26 3.11
C GLU A 106 -6.44 3.93 2.42
N ALA A 107 -5.78 3.27 1.46
CA ALA A 107 -4.73 3.88 0.64
C ALA A 107 -5.25 5.05 -0.22
N LEU A 108 -6.46 4.92 -0.80
CA LEU A 108 -7.14 5.98 -1.54
C LEU A 108 -7.69 7.10 -0.66
N HIS A 109 -7.98 6.78 0.61
CA HIS A 109 -8.59 7.69 1.58
C HIS A 109 -7.83 7.65 2.92
N PRO A 110 -6.56 8.09 2.93
CA PRO A 110 -5.71 7.95 4.11
C PRO A 110 -6.26 8.74 5.29
N VAL A 111 -6.12 8.16 6.48
CA VAL A 111 -6.51 8.78 7.74
C VAL A 111 -5.54 9.93 8.03
N ASN A 112 -6.07 11.15 8.09
CA ASN A 112 -5.33 12.29 8.60
C ASN A 112 -5.54 12.38 10.13
N PRO A 113 -4.50 12.14 10.94
CA PRO A 113 -4.61 12.09 12.40
C PRO A 113 -4.90 13.48 13.02
N LEU A 114 -4.65 14.57 12.31
CA LEU A 114 -4.74 15.93 12.85
C LEU A 114 -6.14 16.56 12.68
N LYS A 115 -7.08 15.89 11.99
CA LYS A 115 -8.40 16.47 11.67
C LYS A 115 -9.46 16.36 12.78
N SER A 116 -9.41 15.35 13.65
CA SER A 116 -10.62 14.89 14.36
C SER A 116 -10.54 14.87 15.89
N ARG A 117 -9.36 14.98 16.50
CA ARG A 117 -9.25 14.73 17.94
C ARG A 117 -9.62 15.94 18.81
N LYS A 118 -10.51 15.72 19.77
CA LYS A 118 -10.83 16.63 20.89
C LYS A 118 -10.58 15.90 22.21
N GLY A 119 -9.66 16.39 23.04
CA GLY A 119 -9.45 15.88 24.41
C GLY A 119 -8.01 15.48 24.73
N LYS A 120 -7.70 15.39 26.03
CA LYS A 120 -6.40 14.93 26.55
C LYS A 120 -6.19 13.44 26.27
N PRO A 121 -4.95 12.96 26.08
CA PRO A 121 -4.66 11.54 25.99
C PRO A 121 -5.21 10.74 27.18
N SER A 122 -5.86 9.63 26.86
CA SER A 122 -6.35 8.64 27.81
C SER A 122 -5.21 7.75 28.31
N LYS A 123 -5.47 6.99 29.38
CA LYS A 123 -4.53 5.98 29.88
C LYS A 123 -4.15 4.96 28.78
N GLN A 124 -5.11 4.57 27.94
CA GLN A 124 -4.85 3.65 26.83
C GLN A 124 -3.87 4.24 25.82
N ASP A 125 -3.98 5.53 25.50
CA ASP A 125 -3.05 6.18 24.57
C ASP A 125 -1.61 6.18 25.12
N ILE A 126 -1.47 6.33 26.43
CA ILE A 126 -0.16 6.28 27.09
C ILE A 126 0.41 4.85 27.06
N LEU A 127 -0.43 3.82 27.18
CA LEU A 127 -0.01 2.43 27.03
C LEU A 127 0.42 2.10 25.59
N LEU A 128 -0.31 2.60 24.58
CA LEU A 128 0.09 2.48 23.17
C LEU A 128 1.43 3.19 22.91
N LEU A 129 1.63 4.38 23.49
CA LEU A 129 2.90 5.10 23.42
C LEU A 129 4.06 4.30 24.05
N LYS A 130 3.79 3.61 25.17
CA LYS A 130 4.77 2.74 25.82
C LYS A 130 5.14 1.54 24.96
N GLU A 131 4.17 0.93 24.28
CA GLU A 131 4.43 -0.15 23.34
C GLU A 131 5.25 0.36 22.14
N TRP A 132 4.90 1.53 21.61
CA TRP A 132 5.63 2.18 20.52
C TRP A 132 7.11 2.45 20.86
N ASP A 133 7.42 2.89 22.09
CA ASP A 133 8.80 3.09 22.56
C ASP A 133 9.67 1.84 22.41
N SER A 134 9.07 0.65 22.47
CA SER A 134 9.81 -0.62 22.37
C SER A 134 10.14 -1.06 20.93
N VAL A 135 9.48 -0.47 19.93
CA VAL A 135 9.58 -0.92 18.52
C VAL A 135 9.92 0.18 17.52
N GLY A 136 9.72 1.46 17.87
CA GLY A 136 9.77 2.61 16.96
C GLY A 136 11.07 2.77 16.17
N ASP A 137 12.21 2.45 16.80
CA ASP A 137 13.53 2.64 16.18
C ASP A 137 13.78 1.74 14.95
N SER A 138 13.05 0.62 14.84
CA SER A 138 13.21 -0.33 13.73
C SER A 138 12.39 0.02 12.48
N VAL A 139 11.43 0.94 12.60
CA VAL A 139 10.36 1.15 11.61
C VAL A 139 10.89 1.55 10.26
N TRP A 140 11.89 2.45 10.22
CA TRP A 140 12.52 2.85 8.96
C TRP A 140 13.02 1.62 8.18
N ALA A 141 13.85 0.80 8.83
CA ALA A 141 14.50 -0.33 8.19
C ALA A 141 13.50 -1.42 7.84
N SER A 142 12.61 -1.77 8.76
CA SER A 142 11.63 -2.84 8.60
C SER A 142 10.59 -2.52 7.55
N VAL A 143 9.94 -1.36 7.65
CA VAL A 143 8.86 -1.02 6.71
C VAL A 143 9.41 -0.72 5.33
N GLY A 144 10.51 0.04 5.22
CA GLY A 144 11.13 0.34 3.93
C GLY A 144 11.55 -0.93 3.17
N ALA A 145 12.11 -1.91 3.86
CA ALA A 145 12.52 -3.17 3.22
C ALA A 145 11.36 -4.12 2.85
N SER A 146 10.20 -3.98 3.49
CA SER A 146 9.04 -4.86 3.27
C SER A 146 8.01 -4.28 2.30
N VAL A 147 7.89 -2.95 2.19
CA VAL A 147 6.82 -2.30 1.41
C VAL A 147 7.32 -1.64 0.11
N GLY A 148 8.64 -1.53 -0.07
CA GLY A 148 9.28 -1.13 -1.32
C GLY A 148 9.15 0.35 -1.70
N ASP A 149 9.98 0.78 -2.66
CA ASP A 149 10.14 2.20 -3.03
C ASP A 149 8.95 2.77 -3.83
N SER A 150 8.21 1.95 -4.58
CA SER A 150 7.13 2.41 -5.47
C SER A 150 5.86 2.83 -4.71
N VAL A 151 5.55 2.19 -3.59
CA VAL A 151 4.45 2.59 -2.70
C VAL A 151 4.78 3.94 -2.04
N TRP A 152 6.06 4.22 -1.78
CA TRP A 152 6.49 5.42 -1.06
C TRP A 152 6.22 6.67 -1.88
N ALA A 153 6.52 6.61 -3.18
CA ALA A 153 6.35 7.74 -4.10
C ALA A 153 4.89 8.17 -4.30
N SER A 154 3.90 7.35 -3.94
CA SER A 154 2.48 7.67 -4.14
C SER A 154 1.74 7.97 -2.83
N VAL A 155 1.71 7.00 -1.91
CA VAL A 155 1.00 7.12 -0.63
C VAL A 155 1.83 7.91 0.38
N GLY A 156 3.14 7.65 0.41
CA GLY A 156 4.09 8.32 1.30
C GLY A 156 4.06 9.82 1.12
N ASP A 157 4.21 10.31 -0.11
CA ASP A 157 4.25 11.75 -0.39
C ASP A 157 2.94 12.47 -0.04
N SER A 158 1.79 11.84 -0.30
CA SER A 158 0.47 12.44 -0.01
C SER A 158 0.20 12.56 1.50
N VAL A 159 0.53 11.51 2.26
CA VAL A 159 0.41 11.50 3.73
C VAL A 159 1.46 12.42 4.35
N TRP A 160 2.70 12.37 3.85
CA TRP A 160 3.80 13.18 4.32
C TRP A 160 3.56 14.67 4.12
N ALA A 161 3.07 15.09 2.95
CA ALA A 161 2.72 16.49 2.68
C ALA A 161 1.65 16.99 3.66
N SER A 162 0.56 16.21 3.82
CA SER A 162 -0.54 16.56 4.73
C SER A 162 -0.11 16.73 6.19
N VAL A 163 0.90 15.98 6.63
CA VAL A 163 1.37 15.95 8.02
C VAL A 163 2.52 16.95 8.24
N ARG A 164 3.46 17.03 7.30
CA ARG A 164 4.62 17.94 7.38
C ARG A 164 4.18 19.40 7.41
N ASP A 165 3.20 19.79 6.60
CA ASP A 165 2.71 21.16 6.55
C ASP A 165 2.07 21.59 7.88
N SER A 166 1.48 20.64 8.63
CA SER A 166 0.83 20.93 9.92
C SER A 166 1.78 20.86 11.13
N VAL A 167 2.86 20.06 11.05
CA VAL A 167 3.84 19.87 12.13
C VAL A 167 5.04 20.82 12.00
N GLY A 168 5.41 21.22 10.78
CA GLY A 168 6.56 22.08 10.51
C GLY A 168 6.43 23.49 11.09
N ASP A 169 5.20 24.00 11.18
CA ASP A 169 4.91 25.36 11.65
C ASP A 169 4.81 25.49 13.18
N SER A 170 4.69 24.36 13.89
CA SER A 170 4.39 24.33 15.33
C SER A 170 5.57 23.93 16.22
N VAL A 171 6.74 23.63 15.64
CA VAL A 171 7.91 23.11 16.36
C VAL A 171 9.14 23.96 16.06
N GLY A 172 9.75 24.55 17.10
CA GLY A 172 10.96 25.39 16.98
C GLY A 172 12.17 24.64 16.40
N ASP A 173 13.09 25.39 15.81
CA ASP A 173 14.18 24.86 14.96
C ASP A 173 15.08 23.81 15.61
N SER A 174 15.26 23.83 16.93
CA SER A 174 16.13 22.89 17.65
C SER A 174 15.54 21.50 17.86
N VAL A 175 14.21 21.34 17.76
CA VAL A 175 13.48 20.06 17.95
C VAL A 175 13.04 19.48 16.60
N ARG A 176 13.31 20.20 15.50
CA ARG A 176 12.79 19.91 14.16
C ARG A 176 13.26 18.58 13.59
N ALA A 177 14.49 18.16 13.88
CA ALA A 177 15.08 16.94 13.31
C ALA A 177 14.52 15.66 13.95
N SER A 178 14.50 15.59 15.28
CA SER A 178 13.99 14.43 16.03
C SER A 178 12.48 14.29 15.88
N VAL A 179 11.73 15.39 15.90
CA VAL A 179 10.29 15.37 15.63
C VAL A 179 10.00 14.92 14.20
N ARG A 180 10.74 15.42 13.21
CA ARG A 180 10.57 14.98 11.82
C ARG A 180 10.89 13.49 11.65
N ALA A 181 11.87 12.95 12.38
CA ALA A 181 12.17 11.52 12.38
C ALA A 181 11.00 10.70 12.95
N SER A 182 10.54 11.01 14.17
CA SER A 182 9.43 10.27 14.79
C SER A 182 8.11 10.37 14.01
N VAL A 183 7.83 11.52 13.40
CA VAL A 183 6.68 11.69 12.50
C VAL A 183 6.86 10.82 11.24
N GLY A 184 8.07 10.74 10.69
CA GLY A 184 8.42 9.82 9.60
C GLY A 184 8.19 8.36 9.95
N ASP A 185 8.57 7.97 11.16
CA ASP A 185 8.35 6.60 11.64
C ASP A 185 6.85 6.34 11.83
N SER A 186 6.10 7.31 12.34
CA SER A 186 4.63 7.19 12.48
C SER A 186 3.94 7.04 11.12
N VAL A 187 4.37 7.81 10.12
CA VAL A 187 3.87 7.70 8.73
C VAL A 187 4.20 6.33 8.15
N ARG A 188 5.43 5.82 8.32
CA ARG A 188 5.80 4.50 7.84
C ARG A 188 5.04 3.39 8.55
N ALA A 189 4.88 3.48 9.87
CA ALA A 189 4.06 2.56 10.63
C ALA A 189 2.62 2.54 10.12
N TYR A 190 2.05 3.72 9.81
CA TYR A 190 0.73 3.82 9.20
C TYR A 190 0.67 3.16 7.83
N ILE A 191 1.60 3.47 6.92
CA ILE A 191 1.61 2.91 5.57
C ILE A 191 1.82 1.39 5.59
N GLY A 192 2.71 0.87 6.44
CA GLY A 192 2.91 -0.57 6.57
C GLY A 192 1.64 -1.31 7.02
N SER A 193 0.78 -0.65 7.81
CA SER A 193 -0.52 -1.23 8.22
C SER A 193 -1.51 -1.42 7.07
N LEU A 194 -1.26 -0.79 5.91
CA LEU A 194 -2.06 -0.99 4.71
C LEU A 194 -1.80 -2.36 4.07
N PHE A 195 -0.79 -3.11 4.50
CA PHE A 195 -0.39 -4.40 3.92
C PHE A 195 -0.66 -5.55 4.91
N PRO A 196 -1.93 -5.92 5.17
CA PRO A 196 -2.30 -6.87 6.22
C PRO A 196 -1.79 -8.29 5.97
N ASN A 197 -1.45 -8.62 4.73
CA ASN A 197 -0.98 -9.96 4.34
C ASN A 197 0.54 -10.15 4.54
N ILE A 198 1.29 -9.10 4.95
CA ILE A 198 2.70 -9.24 5.29
C ILE A 198 2.81 -9.84 6.70
N GLU A 199 3.07 -11.13 6.76
CA GLU A 199 3.19 -11.87 8.03
C GLU A 199 4.56 -11.74 8.71
N THR A 200 5.58 -11.27 7.99
CA THR A 200 6.96 -11.15 8.47
C THR A 200 7.57 -9.80 8.09
N TRP A 201 8.06 -9.07 9.09
CA TRP A 201 8.72 -7.78 8.95
C TRP A 201 10.21 -7.93 9.25
N LYS A 202 11.06 -7.62 8.26
CA LYS A 202 12.51 -7.73 8.41
C LYS A 202 13.01 -6.80 9.53
N TYR A 203 14.13 -7.13 10.16
CA TYR A 203 14.80 -6.29 11.17
C TYR A 203 14.05 -6.04 12.48
N ILE A 204 12.92 -6.70 12.70
CA ILE A 204 12.21 -6.69 13.98
C ILE A 204 11.79 -8.11 14.35
N LYS A 205 12.00 -8.48 15.62
CA LYS A 205 11.43 -9.72 16.17
C LYS A 205 9.99 -9.42 16.59
N HIS A 206 9.03 -10.11 15.98
CA HIS A 206 7.62 -9.96 16.30
C HIS A 206 6.91 -11.31 16.19
N GLU A 207 5.68 -11.38 16.70
CA GLU A 207 4.83 -12.55 16.55
C GLU A 207 4.33 -12.66 15.12
N GLN A 208 4.39 -13.86 14.53
CA GLN A 208 3.97 -14.10 13.15
C GLN A 208 2.51 -13.69 12.94
N GLY A 209 2.24 -13.02 11.82
CA GLY A 209 0.90 -12.53 11.48
C GLY A 209 0.45 -11.30 12.27
N LYS A 210 1.24 -10.82 13.25
CA LYS A 210 0.97 -9.55 13.93
C LYS A 210 1.80 -8.42 13.35
N TYR A 211 1.15 -7.30 13.09
CA TYR A 211 1.86 -6.09 12.66
C TYR A 211 2.59 -5.45 13.85
N PRO A 212 3.94 -5.35 13.82
CA PRO A 212 4.74 -4.93 14.99
C PRO A 212 4.52 -3.49 15.41
N TYR A 213 3.97 -2.64 14.54
CA TYR A 213 3.81 -1.20 14.78
C TYR A 213 2.34 -0.80 15.02
N GLN A 214 1.48 -1.77 15.35
CA GLN A 214 0.05 -1.55 15.54
C GLN A 214 -0.24 -0.47 16.59
N SER A 215 0.56 -0.38 17.65
CA SER A 215 0.40 0.65 18.68
C SER A 215 0.48 2.08 18.14
N CYS A 216 1.40 2.34 17.20
CA CYS A 216 1.49 3.63 16.53
C CYS A 216 0.33 3.87 15.55
N VAL A 217 -0.13 2.83 14.85
CA VAL A 217 -1.32 2.92 13.97
C VAL A 217 -2.56 3.27 14.79
N ASP A 218 -2.70 2.68 15.97
CA ASP A 218 -3.84 2.95 16.86
C ASP A 218 -3.78 4.38 17.40
N LEU A 219 -2.60 4.87 17.79
CA LEU A 219 -2.40 6.29 18.11
C LEU A 219 -2.79 7.19 16.93
N TRP A 220 -2.31 6.85 15.73
CA TRP A 220 -2.61 7.59 14.50
C TRP A 220 -4.11 7.69 14.23
N LYS A 221 -4.82 6.55 14.27
CA LYS A 221 -6.28 6.48 14.07
C LYS A 221 -7.06 7.20 15.18
N ARG A 222 -6.48 7.34 16.37
CA ARG A 222 -7.00 8.14 17.49
C ARG A 222 -6.65 9.64 17.40
N GLY A 223 -5.93 10.03 16.36
CA GLY A 223 -5.52 11.40 16.09
C GLY A 223 -4.35 11.89 16.94
N LEU A 224 -3.43 10.97 17.27
CA LEU A 224 -2.23 11.23 18.04
C LEU A 224 -0.99 10.86 17.23
N ILE A 225 -0.01 11.76 17.22
CA ILE A 225 1.29 11.50 16.60
C ILE A 225 2.36 11.53 17.70
N PRO A 226 3.08 10.43 17.95
CA PRO A 226 4.16 10.41 18.93
C PRO A 226 5.43 11.07 18.39
N SER A 227 6.15 11.80 19.24
CA SER A 227 7.51 12.26 18.96
C SER A 227 8.44 12.07 20.16
N PHE A 228 9.72 11.79 19.89
CA PHE A 228 10.73 11.56 20.90
C PHE A 228 11.97 12.40 20.63
N ASP A 229 12.45 13.13 21.64
CA ASP A 229 13.64 13.97 21.53
C ASP A 229 14.91 13.35 22.14
N GLY A 230 14.85 12.07 22.51
CA GLY A 230 15.93 11.39 23.25
C GLY A 230 15.74 11.39 24.77
N LYS A 231 14.82 12.20 25.31
CA LYS A 231 14.56 12.31 26.75
C LYS A 231 13.08 12.10 27.10
N ALA A 232 12.20 12.79 26.37
CA ALA A 232 10.76 12.79 26.62
C ALA A 232 9.97 12.44 25.37
N TRP A 233 8.89 11.70 25.59
CA TRP A 233 7.87 11.47 24.57
C TRP A 233 6.83 12.56 24.63
N ARG A 234 6.36 12.98 23.45
CA ARG A 234 5.24 13.90 23.28
C ARG A 234 4.18 13.27 22.40
N LEU A 235 2.92 13.61 22.67
CA LEU A 235 1.81 13.32 21.77
C LEU A 235 1.31 14.63 21.16
N HIS A 236 1.25 14.67 19.84
CA HIS A 236 0.78 15.79 19.05
C HIS A 236 -0.63 15.53 18.54
N SER A 237 -1.47 16.56 18.50
CA SER A 237 -2.87 16.44 18.07
C SER A 237 -3.44 17.76 17.55
N GLY A 238 -4.52 17.66 16.77
CA GLY A 238 -5.24 18.81 16.22
C GLY A 238 -4.53 19.46 15.04
N LYS A 239 -5.21 20.40 14.37
CA LYS A 239 -4.75 20.99 13.10
C LYS A 239 -3.37 21.65 13.18
N ASN A 240 -2.99 22.15 14.37
CA ASN A 240 -1.70 22.79 14.60
C ASN A 240 -0.64 21.82 15.15
N ALA A 241 -0.94 20.51 15.17
CA ALA A 241 -0.09 19.47 15.76
C ALA A 241 0.46 19.81 17.16
N SER A 242 -0.38 20.46 17.99
CA SER A 242 0.05 20.94 19.30
C SER A 242 0.36 19.78 20.23
N ILE A 243 1.34 19.97 21.11
CA ILE A 243 1.66 19.01 22.17
C ILE A 243 0.49 18.96 23.14
N VAL A 244 -0.15 17.81 23.25
CA VAL A 244 -1.28 17.58 24.17
C VAL A 244 -0.89 16.72 25.38
N PHE A 245 0.31 16.16 25.37
CA PHE A 245 0.89 15.38 26.47
C PHE A 245 2.40 15.26 26.31
N GLU A 246 3.11 15.27 27.42
CA GLU A 246 4.55 15.05 27.51
C GLU A 246 4.85 14.17 28.72
N ILE A 247 5.77 13.22 28.57
CA ILE A 247 6.22 12.32 29.64
C ILE A 247 7.68 11.94 29.43
N THR A 248 8.48 11.88 30.50
CA THR A 248 9.84 11.36 30.36
C THR A 248 9.81 9.87 30.06
N ARG A 249 10.78 9.35 29.29
CA ARG A 249 10.86 7.90 29.03
C ARG A 249 10.88 7.08 30.33
N LYS A 250 11.58 7.58 31.36
CA LYS A 250 11.66 6.95 32.68
C LYS A 250 10.30 6.84 33.38
N GLU A 251 9.46 7.86 33.26
CA GLU A 251 8.11 7.85 33.81
C GLU A 251 7.17 6.96 32.99
N LEU A 252 7.27 7.00 31.66
CA LEU A 252 6.50 6.15 30.76
C LEU A 252 6.68 4.67 31.09
N MET A 253 7.91 4.24 31.40
CA MET A 253 8.19 2.86 31.78
C MET A 253 7.49 2.40 33.06
N LYS A 254 7.12 3.34 33.95
CA LYS A 254 6.42 3.06 35.21
C LYS A 254 4.90 2.97 35.07
N VAL A 255 4.34 3.38 33.93
CA VAL A 255 2.89 3.31 33.68
C VAL A 255 2.45 1.85 33.63
N LYS A 256 1.40 1.53 34.40
CA LYS A 256 0.77 0.19 34.51
C LYS A 256 -0.62 0.22 33.90
#